data_AF-A0A1L9P6Y1-F1
#
_entry.id   AF-A0A1L9P6Y1-F1
#
_cell.length_a   1.000
_cell.length_b   1.000
_cell.length_c   1.000
_cell.angle_alpha   90.00
_cell.angle_beta   90.00
_cell.angle_gamma   90.00
#
_symmetry.space_group_name_H-M   'P 1'
#
loop_
_entity.id
_entity.type
_entity.pdbx_description
1 polymer ?
#
loop_
_entity_poly.entity_id
_entity_poly.type
_entity_poly.pdbx_seq_one_letter_code
_entity_poly.pdbx_strand_id
1 'polypeptide(L)'
;MRNPPSFQYYSGFLIKKFATLQAKYDSNPDSEQKAKITEERERFFQWASKVDLSGKLTEVPLEERIDLDSQILDFKLTLERVADIVYTYCGELPELECRLSSKVAHYLNGAGVNDGVKMERRIQKLSDDIDHLYADKMAIEFEKVCKRMVHTCIVGSVLISLAMASNLSPAENDSSVRPTHPLDTPERSAGTMFDACLVLEDNKVPYVIWFEHALSYHGVRTVVFDLYILVSDINMAAQSLAQAGWTIDTQSPHRIGNDKVQAPQVRLIPPNKDREMKTVLLNASDWKFPLTADTLLERALTREVPDRELSFPPLPGLLDALVESWFDNPDEQNDGLQLHLAVQFGYLYEYVPALKERSFAEQMKYEHRQFHFDVLSGMQFGTIPFKNHELPIRDALRQGTYQMRDCSASREENIRLFDAFAGICIPDPPVDQSIEYQ
;
A
#
# COMPACT_ATOMS: atom_id res chain seq x y z
N MET A 1 18.90 -17.94 14.89
CA MET A 1 18.69 -16.51 15.19
C MET A 1 19.07 -15.73 13.94
N ARG A 2 18.15 -14.93 13.37
CA ARG A 2 18.47 -14.07 12.21
C ARG A 2 19.00 -12.74 12.74
N ASN A 3 20.00 -12.17 12.07
CA ASN A 3 20.57 -10.88 12.45
C ASN A 3 19.52 -9.77 12.32
N PRO A 4 19.48 -8.81 13.27
CA PRO A 4 18.59 -7.65 13.17
C PRO A 4 18.92 -6.80 11.93
N PRO A 5 17.95 -6.06 11.37
CA PRO A 5 18.17 -5.17 10.25
C PRO A 5 19.26 -4.14 10.56
N SER A 6 20.09 -3.81 9.57
CA SER A 6 21.18 -2.84 9.73
C SER A 6 20.63 -1.43 9.98
N PHE A 7 21.43 -0.59 10.65
CA PHE A 7 21.09 0.82 10.90
C PHE A 7 20.73 1.59 9.61
N GLN A 8 21.36 1.25 8.48
CA GLN A 8 21.02 1.78 7.14
C GLN A 8 19.56 1.56 6.74
N TYR A 9 18.94 0.45 7.17
CA TYR A 9 17.54 0.18 6.91
C TYR A 9 16.63 1.14 7.70
N TYR A 10 16.96 1.39 8.97
CA TYR A 10 16.18 2.29 9.83
C TYR A 10 16.37 3.76 9.46
N SER A 11 17.58 4.17 9.08
CA SER A 11 17.85 5.55 8.65
C SER A 11 17.16 5.88 7.33
N GLY A 12 17.18 4.97 6.34
CA GLY A 12 16.46 5.14 5.07
C GLY A 12 14.94 5.24 5.27
N PHE A 13 14.38 4.48 6.22
CA PHE A 13 12.97 4.55 6.57
C PHE A 13 12.58 5.87 7.23
N LEU A 14 13.41 6.38 8.15
CA LEU A 14 13.18 7.66 8.82
C LEU A 14 13.29 8.83 7.85
N ILE A 15 14.29 8.84 6.96
CA ILE A 15 14.43 9.85 5.91
C ILE A 15 13.17 9.89 5.03
N LYS A 16 12.64 8.73 4.64
CA LYS A 16 11.40 8.62 3.85
C LYS A 16 10.18 9.19 4.59
N LYS A 17 10.08 8.96 5.90
CA LYS A 17 9.01 9.50 6.72
C LYS A 17 9.11 11.02 6.90
N PHE A 18 10.32 11.54 7.13
CA PHE A 18 10.54 12.98 7.24
C PHE A 18 10.24 13.72 5.93
N ALA A 19 10.68 13.19 4.78
CA ALA A 19 10.36 13.76 3.48
C ALA A 19 8.84 13.80 3.19
N THR A 20 8.13 12.74 3.58
CA THR A 20 6.66 12.66 3.43
C THR A 20 5.93 13.65 4.34
N LEU A 21 6.39 13.80 5.59
CA LEU A 21 5.86 14.80 6.50
C LEU A 21 6.12 16.22 5.99
N GLN A 22 7.34 16.52 5.53
CA GLN A 22 7.73 17.81 4.97
C GLN A 22 6.86 18.20 3.77
N ALA A 23 6.67 17.29 2.80
CA ALA A 23 5.81 17.53 1.64
C ALA A 23 4.35 17.84 2.01
N LYS A 24 3.85 17.23 3.08
CA LYS A 24 2.51 17.49 3.63
C LYS A 24 2.42 18.82 4.38
N TYR A 25 3.53 19.31 4.94
CA TYR A 25 3.57 20.59 5.62
C TYR A 25 3.76 21.75 4.65
N ASP A 26 4.62 21.62 3.63
CA ASP A 26 4.89 22.69 2.66
C ASP A 26 3.63 23.19 1.91
N SER A 27 2.55 22.40 1.91
CA SER A 27 1.24 22.84 1.40
C SER A 27 0.51 23.90 2.24
N ASN A 28 0.79 24.07 3.55
CA ASN A 28 0.26 25.20 4.36
C ASN A 28 0.81 25.28 5.82
N PRO A 29 1.89 26.03 6.13
CA PRO A 29 2.21 26.38 7.52
C PRO A 29 2.46 27.87 7.77
N ASP A 30 2.24 28.29 9.03
CA ASP A 30 2.69 29.58 9.54
C ASP A 30 4.24 29.61 9.65
N SER A 31 4.84 30.80 9.53
CA SER A 31 6.29 31.00 9.49
C SER A 31 7.05 30.46 10.70
N GLU A 32 6.43 30.43 11.88
CA GLU A 32 7.01 29.93 13.13
C GLU A 32 7.13 28.40 13.10
N GLN A 33 6.13 27.72 12.53
CA GLN A 33 6.12 26.26 12.36
C GLN A 33 7.18 25.79 11.36
N LYS A 34 7.37 26.53 10.25
CA LYS A 34 8.46 26.25 9.30
C LYS A 34 9.83 26.38 9.94
N ALA A 35 10.05 27.40 10.76
CA ALA A 35 11.32 27.63 11.45
C ALA A 35 11.66 26.48 12.41
N LYS A 36 10.67 26.02 13.20
CA LYS A 36 10.87 24.95 14.19
C LYS A 36 11.13 23.58 13.55
N ILE A 37 10.45 23.25 12.46
CA ILE A 37 10.69 22.00 11.71
C ILE A 37 12.07 22.05 11.04
N THR A 38 12.46 23.21 10.49
CA THR A 38 13.78 23.39 9.88
C THR A 38 14.90 23.26 10.93
N GLU A 39 14.72 23.81 12.13
CA GLU A 39 15.67 23.68 13.23
C GLU A 39 15.84 22.22 13.68
N GLU A 40 14.75 21.49 13.91
CA GLU A 40 14.83 20.08 14.34
C GLU A 40 15.38 19.17 13.24
N ARG A 41 15.11 19.50 11.96
CA ARG A 41 15.72 18.82 10.81
C ARG A 41 17.24 19.01 10.81
N GLU A 42 17.71 20.24 11.04
CA GLU A 42 19.14 20.56 11.06
C GLU A 42 19.85 19.88 12.24
N ARG A 43 19.22 19.84 13.42
CA ARG A 43 19.74 19.08 14.57
C ARG A 43 19.84 17.59 14.29
N PHE A 44 18.84 17.00 13.64
CA PHE A 44 18.88 15.59 13.25
C PHE A 44 20.02 15.31 12.28
N PHE A 45 20.25 16.17 11.28
CA PHE A 45 21.35 15.99 10.33
C PHE A 45 22.72 16.21 10.96
N GLN A 46 22.87 17.20 11.86
CA GLN A 46 24.09 17.39 12.64
C GLN A 46 24.39 16.17 13.52
N TRP A 47 23.38 15.58 14.16
CA TRP A 47 23.56 14.36 14.93
C TRP A 47 23.92 13.17 14.01
N ALA A 48 23.20 12.97 12.91
CA ALA A 48 23.45 11.87 11.98
C ALA A 48 24.84 11.94 11.32
N SER A 49 25.39 13.15 11.12
CA SER A 49 26.74 13.36 10.59
C SER A 49 27.86 12.94 11.55
N LYS A 50 27.56 12.80 12.85
CA LYS A 50 28.51 12.40 13.91
C LYS A 50 28.51 10.89 14.18
N VAL A 51 27.63 10.13 13.55
CA VAL A 51 27.50 8.68 13.74
C VAL A 51 28.16 7.96 12.56
N ASP A 52 29.32 7.33 12.77
CA ASP A 52 29.96 6.52 11.72
C ASP A 52 29.09 5.29 11.36
N LEU A 53 28.73 5.21 10.07
CA LEU A 53 27.78 4.25 9.50
C LEU A 53 28.40 2.86 9.24
N SER A 54 29.64 2.62 9.66
CA SER A 54 30.35 1.35 9.44
C SER A 54 29.90 0.20 10.38
N GLY A 55 29.10 0.49 11.41
CA GLY A 55 28.56 -0.54 12.31
C GLY A 55 29.60 -1.26 13.17
N LYS A 56 30.84 -0.77 13.24
CA LYS A 56 31.84 -1.16 14.23
C LYS A 56 32.15 0.00 15.17
N LEU A 57 32.06 -0.25 16.46
CA LEU A 57 32.27 0.72 17.53
C LEU A 57 33.78 0.94 17.79
N THR A 58 34.49 1.50 16.82
CA THR A 58 35.91 1.91 16.90
C THR A 58 36.10 3.00 15.83
N GLU A 59 36.50 4.25 16.07
CA GLU A 59 37.56 4.79 16.93
C GLU A 59 37.28 6.26 17.28
N VAL A 60 36.18 6.57 17.96
CA VAL A 60 36.02 7.92 18.55
C VAL A 60 36.93 8.02 19.79
N PRO A 61 37.81 9.03 19.89
CA PRO A 61 38.66 9.27 21.05
C PRO A 61 37.84 9.30 22.35
N LEU A 62 38.40 8.76 23.42
CA LEU A 62 37.67 8.47 24.66
C LEU A 62 37.07 9.75 25.29
N GLU A 63 37.63 10.91 24.97
CA GLU A 63 37.20 12.21 25.49
C GLU A 63 35.86 12.67 24.89
N GLU A 64 35.50 12.21 23.68
CA GLU A 64 34.22 12.52 23.01
C GLU A 64 33.13 11.46 23.28
N ARG A 65 33.50 10.30 23.85
CA ARG A 65 32.54 9.27 24.29
C ARG A 65 31.79 9.63 25.58
N ILE A 66 32.30 10.62 26.34
CA ILE A 66 31.76 11.00 27.65
C ILE A 66 30.38 11.66 27.56
N ASP A 67 29.95 12.07 26.36
CA ASP A 67 28.64 12.72 26.16
C ASP A 67 27.63 11.85 25.39
N LEU A 68 27.82 10.53 25.37
CA LEU A 68 26.87 9.61 24.74
C LEU A 68 25.51 9.64 25.47
N ASP A 69 25.52 9.84 26.80
CA ASP A 69 24.31 9.96 27.60
C ASP A 69 23.53 11.24 27.28
N SER A 70 24.20 12.39 27.04
CA SER A 70 23.50 13.59 26.59
C SER A 70 23.06 13.47 25.14
N GLN A 71 23.80 12.79 24.25
CA GLN A 71 23.38 12.57 22.86
C GLN A 71 22.18 11.62 22.75
N ILE A 72 22.11 10.60 23.61
CA ILE A 72 20.96 9.71 23.73
C ILE A 72 19.78 10.45 24.38
N LEU A 73 20.04 11.30 25.38
CA LEU A 73 19.02 12.13 26.00
C LEU A 73 18.46 13.17 25.01
N ASP A 74 19.30 13.78 24.19
CA ASP A 74 18.89 14.76 23.17
C ASP A 74 18.12 14.07 22.04
N PHE A 75 18.54 12.86 21.62
CA PHE A 75 17.78 12.02 20.69
C PHE A 75 16.43 11.57 21.27
N LYS A 76 16.38 11.16 22.55
CA LYS A 76 15.13 10.85 23.26
C LYS A 76 14.24 12.10 23.34
N LEU A 77 14.77 13.26 23.68
CA LEU A 77 14.03 14.53 23.77
C LEU A 77 13.52 15.00 22.39
N THR A 78 14.29 14.83 21.32
CA THR A 78 13.84 15.13 19.95
C THR A 78 12.73 14.17 19.51
N LEU A 79 12.85 12.87 19.83
CA LEU A 79 11.78 11.89 19.56
C LEU A 79 10.52 12.17 20.39
N GLU A 80 10.66 12.53 21.66
CA GLU A 80 9.55 12.93 22.54
C GLU A 80 8.87 14.20 22.03
N ARG A 81 9.62 15.20 21.55
CA ARG A 81 9.06 16.42 20.96
C ARG A 81 8.37 16.17 19.62
N VAL A 82 8.93 15.31 18.78
CA VAL A 82 8.29 14.86 17.53
C VAL A 82 7.02 14.07 17.86
N ALA A 83 7.05 13.23 18.90
CA ALA A 83 5.89 12.51 19.38
C ALA A 83 4.83 13.44 19.97
N ASP A 84 5.20 14.51 20.68
CA ASP A 84 4.30 15.53 21.22
C ASP A 84 3.66 16.38 20.11
N ILE A 85 4.41 16.71 19.05
CA ILE A 85 3.89 17.35 17.83
C ILE A 85 2.94 16.39 17.10
N VAL A 86 3.14 15.08 17.17
CA VAL A 86 2.18 14.11 16.63
C VAL A 86 0.97 13.96 17.56
N TYR A 87 1.18 13.97 18.89
CA TYR A 87 0.17 13.83 19.95
C TYR A 87 -0.83 14.98 19.96
N THR A 88 -0.33 16.21 19.95
CA THR A 88 -1.13 17.45 19.99
C THR A 88 -2.06 17.56 18.79
N TYR A 89 -1.72 16.91 17.67
CA TYR A 89 -2.43 17.05 16.40
C TYR A 89 -3.14 15.77 15.91
N CYS A 90 -2.94 14.61 16.56
CA CYS A 90 -3.62 13.34 16.22
C CYS A 90 -4.57 12.82 17.30
N GLY A 91 -4.68 13.49 18.46
CA GLY A 91 -5.89 13.54 19.27
C GLY A 91 -6.50 12.22 19.71
N GLU A 92 -5.73 11.28 20.28
CA GLU A 92 -6.25 10.20 21.13
C GLU A 92 -5.11 9.41 21.79
N LEU A 93 -4.90 9.54 23.11
CA LEU A 93 -4.24 8.50 23.95
C LEU A 93 -4.37 8.65 25.50
N PRO A 94 -5.58 8.78 26.09
CA PRO A 94 -5.74 9.06 27.53
C PRO A 94 -5.26 7.94 28.49
N GLU A 95 -5.25 6.69 28.04
CA GLU A 95 -5.02 5.53 28.92
C GLU A 95 -3.53 5.30 29.26
N LEU A 96 -2.62 5.70 28.35
CA LEU A 96 -1.18 5.57 28.60
C LEU A 96 -0.68 6.66 29.56
N GLU A 97 -1.20 7.88 29.41
CA GLU A 97 -0.85 9.03 30.25
C GLU A 97 -1.21 8.78 31.72
N CYS A 98 -2.36 8.13 31.97
CA CYS A 98 -2.79 7.75 33.32
C CYS A 98 -1.89 6.68 33.97
N ARG A 99 -1.45 5.69 33.18
CA ARG A 99 -0.54 4.61 33.65
C ARG A 99 0.88 5.10 33.89
N LEU A 100 1.39 5.98 33.02
CA LEU A 100 2.71 6.62 33.18
C LEU A 100 2.73 7.56 34.39
N SER A 101 1.72 8.43 34.53
CA SER A 101 1.63 9.35 35.66
C SER A 101 1.58 8.62 37.00
N SER A 102 0.84 7.51 37.09
CA SER A 102 0.76 6.70 38.30
C SER A 102 2.09 6.02 38.66
N LYS A 103 2.84 5.52 37.66
CA LYS A 103 4.16 4.92 37.87
C LYS A 103 5.20 5.97 38.26
N VAL A 104 5.25 7.10 37.57
CA VAL A 104 6.17 8.21 37.86
C VAL A 104 5.95 8.73 39.28
N ALA A 105 4.69 8.94 39.69
CA ALA A 105 4.35 9.35 41.05
C ALA A 105 4.78 8.32 42.11
N HIS A 106 4.65 7.02 41.82
CA HIS A 106 5.09 5.94 42.72
C HIS A 106 6.60 5.92 42.92
N TYR A 107 7.39 6.10 41.85
CA TYR A 107 8.84 6.05 41.91
C TYR A 107 9.48 7.32 42.50
N LEU A 108 8.89 8.49 42.25
CA LEU A 108 9.43 9.78 42.71
C LEU A 108 9.00 10.16 44.14
N ASN A 109 7.89 9.62 44.65
CA ASN A 109 7.39 9.98 45.99
C ASN A 109 7.60 8.89 47.06
N GLY A 110 8.26 7.78 46.73
CA GLY A 110 8.54 6.69 47.69
C GLY A 110 9.67 7.02 48.67
N ALA A 111 9.55 6.62 49.93
CA ALA A 111 10.58 6.88 50.96
C ALA A 111 12.01 6.50 50.50
N GLY A 112 12.98 7.39 50.70
CA GLY A 112 14.40 7.19 50.32
C GLY A 112 14.93 8.03 49.15
N VAL A 113 14.21 9.07 48.71
CA VAL A 113 14.61 9.97 47.60
C VAL A 113 15.89 10.76 47.88
N ASN A 114 16.24 11.00 49.15
CA ASN A 114 17.44 11.77 49.53
C ASN A 114 18.75 10.97 49.44
N ASP A 115 18.70 9.69 49.06
CA ASP A 115 19.86 8.83 48.85
C ASP A 115 20.13 8.74 47.35
N GLY A 116 21.15 9.46 46.87
CA GLY A 116 21.46 9.62 45.45
C GLY A 116 21.61 8.30 44.70
N VAL A 117 22.22 7.29 45.32
CA VAL A 117 22.41 5.96 44.71
C VAL A 117 21.10 5.20 44.57
N LYS A 118 20.17 5.37 45.53
CA LYS A 118 18.82 4.78 45.43
C LYS A 118 17.96 5.51 44.40
N MET A 119 18.13 6.82 44.28
CA MET A 119 17.42 7.63 43.28
C MET A 119 17.84 7.23 41.87
N GLU A 120 19.15 7.09 41.62
CA GLU A 120 19.70 6.67 40.34
C GLU A 120 19.19 5.27 39.91
N ARG A 121 19.18 4.29 40.83
CA ARG A 121 18.59 2.96 40.57
C ARG A 121 17.09 3.00 40.28
N ARG A 122 16.35 3.93 40.89
CA ARG A 122 14.91 4.11 40.64
C ARG A 122 14.66 4.78 39.30
N ILE A 123 15.47 5.76 38.93
CA ILE A 123 15.42 6.41 37.62
C ILE A 123 15.74 5.40 36.52
N GLN A 124 16.78 4.57 36.70
CA GLN A 124 17.10 3.51 35.74
C GLN A 124 15.95 2.52 35.61
N LYS A 125 15.39 2.04 36.72
CA LYS A 125 14.25 1.11 36.69
C LYS A 125 12.99 1.74 36.06
N LEU A 126 12.74 3.02 36.30
CA LEU A 126 11.66 3.76 35.67
C LEU A 126 11.92 3.92 34.17
N SER A 127 13.16 4.20 33.75
CA SER A 127 13.54 4.20 32.33
C SER A 127 13.29 2.85 31.70
N ASP A 128 13.75 1.76 32.32
CA ASP A 128 13.55 0.40 31.80
C ASP A 128 12.05 0.03 31.72
N ASP A 129 11.24 0.44 32.71
CA ASP A 129 9.78 0.24 32.73
C ASP A 129 9.06 1.08 31.66
N ILE A 130 9.54 2.30 31.38
CA ILE A 130 9.04 3.18 30.32
C ILE A 130 9.45 2.64 28.96
N ASP A 131 10.71 2.23 28.80
CA ASP A 131 11.25 1.62 27.59
C ASP A 131 10.52 0.31 27.30
N HIS A 132 10.16 -0.49 28.30
CA HIS A 132 9.28 -1.66 28.14
C HIS A 132 7.83 -1.31 27.79
N LEU A 133 7.23 -0.29 28.41
CA LEU A 133 5.87 0.16 28.07
C LEU A 133 5.78 0.76 26.66
N TYR A 134 6.81 1.50 26.25
CA TYR A 134 6.95 2.03 24.90
C TYR A 134 7.31 0.92 23.92
N ALA A 135 8.15 -0.06 24.28
CA ALA A 135 8.44 -1.20 23.44
C ALA A 135 7.21 -2.11 23.26
N ASP A 136 6.42 -2.36 24.29
CA ASP A 136 5.18 -3.13 24.21
C ASP A 136 4.11 -2.38 23.43
N LYS A 137 3.98 -1.07 23.64
CA LYS A 137 3.00 -0.28 22.90
C LYS A 137 3.44 0.03 21.48
N MET A 138 4.73 0.27 21.25
CA MET A 138 5.28 0.29 19.90
C MET A 138 5.19 -1.09 19.29
N ALA A 139 5.32 -2.20 20.01
CA ALA A 139 5.09 -3.53 19.46
C ALA A 139 3.62 -3.76 19.14
N ILE A 140 2.67 -3.26 19.94
CA ILE A 140 1.21 -3.33 19.67
C ILE A 140 0.82 -2.40 18.53
N GLU A 141 1.35 -1.18 18.46
CA GLU A 141 1.10 -0.23 17.38
C GLU A 141 1.87 -0.62 16.12
N PHE A 142 3.06 -1.19 16.23
CA PHE A 142 3.80 -1.85 15.14
C PHE A 142 3.09 -3.13 14.74
N GLU A 143 2.46 -3.89 15.62
CA GLU A 143 1.62 -5.03 15.27
C GLU A 143 0.31 -4.56 14.63
N LYS A 144 -0.26 -3.41 15.01
CA LYS A 144 -1.42 -2.81 14.33
C LYS A 144 -1.05 -2.16 13.01
N VAL A 145 0.13 -1.56 12.89
CA VAL A 145 0.68 -0.96 11.67
C VAL A 145 1.18 -2.06 10.75
N CYS A 146 1.79 -3.13 11.25
CA CYS A 146 2.08 -4.35 10.53
C CYS A 146 0.79 -5.06 10.18
N LYS A 147 -0.21 -5.26 11.03
CA LYS A 147 -1.53 -5.78 10.61
C LYS A 147 -2.20 -4.88 9.56
N ARG A 148 -1.88 -3.57 9.52
CA ARG A 148 -2.31 -2.60 8.49
C ARG A 148 -1.41 -2.52 7.24
N MET A 149 -0.13 -2.93 7.30
CA MET A 149 0.89 -2.87 6.22
C MET A 149 1.26 -4.25 5.64
N VAL A 150 1.27 -5.28 6.47
CA VAL A 150 1.35 -6.71 6.14
C VAL A 150 0.10 -7.13 5.36
N HIS A 151 -1.05 -6.47 5.55
CA HIS A 151 -2.21 -6.65 4.66
C HIS A 151 -2.02 -6.03 3.26
N THR A 152 -1.07 -5.11 3.07
CA THR A 152 -1.00 -4.30 1.84
C THR A 152 0.30 -4.45 1.03
N CYS A 153 1.46 -4.75 1.64
CA CYS A 153 2.73 -4.69 0.87
C CYS A 153 3.84 -5.71 1.20
N ILE A 154 3.83 -6.46 2.32
CA ILE A 154 5.04 -7.25 2.72
C ILE A 154 4.85 -8.78 2.73
N VAL A 155 3.62 -9.31 2.78
CA VAL A 155 3.39 -10.77 2.72
C VAL A 155 3.78 -11.35 1.37
N GLY A 156 3.69 -10.54 0.31
CA GLY A 156 4.07 -10.90 -1.05
C GLY A 156 5.52 -11.38 -1.17
N SER A 157 6.49 -10.78 -0.47
CA SER A 157 7.92 -11.05 -0.69
C SER A 157 8.54 -12.06 0.28
N VAL A 158 8.03 -12.19 1.51
CA VAL A 158 8.59 -13.11 2.52
C VAL A 158 8.06 -14.55 2.38
N LEU A 159 6.84 -14.74 1.88
CA LEU A 159 6.30 -16.08 1.61
C LEU A 159 6.94 -16.75 0.37
N ILE A 160 7.49 -15.98 -0.57
CA ILE A 160 8.19 -16.51 -1.76
C ILE A 160 9.46 -17.25 -1.36
N SER A 161 10.22 -16.69 -0.42
CA SER A 161 11.47 -17.31 0.07
C SER A 161 11.21 -18.56 0.92
N LEU A 162 10.00 -18.74 1.46
CA LEU A 162 9.59 -19.94 2.21
C LEU A 162 8.98 -21.02 1.31
N ALA A 163 8.27 -20.64 0.24
CA ALA A 163 7.68 -21.59 -0.72
C ALA A 163 8.73 -22.20 -1.67
N MET A 164 9.83 -21.50 -1.96
CA MET A 164 10.93 -22.00 -2.80
C MET A 164 11.81 -23.07 -2.09
N ALA A 165 11.67 -23.24 -0.77
CA ALA A 165 12.50 -24.14 0.02
C ALA A 165 11.92 -25.56 0.21
N SER A 166 10.70 -25.81 -0.25
CA SER A 166 10.01 -27.09 -0.02
C SER A 166 9.28 -27.53 -1.28
N ASN A 167 9.88 -28.39 -2.09
CA ASN A 167 9.16 -29.38 -2.92
C ASN A 167 10.15 -30.38 -3.56
N LEU A 168 10.21 -31.59 -2.99
CA LEU A 168 10.72 -32.79 -3.64
C LEU A 168 9.61 -33.87 -3.60
N SER A 169 9.20 -34.28 -4.80
CA SER A 169 8.54 -35.52 -5.26
C SER A 169 7.08 -35.86 -4.89
N PRO A 170 6.28 -36.39 -5.85
CA PRO A 170 4.93 -36.92 -5.65
C PRO A 170 4.91 -38.45 -5.54
N ALA A 171 3.81 -39.00 -4.98
CA ALA A 171 3.41 -40.41 -5.12
C ALA A 171 1.88 -40.54 -5.20
N GLU A 172 1.44 -41.53 -5.97
CA GLU A 172 0.12 -41.77 -6.56
C GLU A 172 -0.86 -42.58 -5.70
N ASN A 173 -2.10 -42.68 -6.23
CA ASN A 173 -3.18 -43.67 -5.99
C ASN A 173 -3.95 -43.58 -4.65
N ASP A 174 -5.23 -43.95 -4.50
CA ASP A 174 -6.21 -44.66 -5.34
C ASP A 174 -7.67 -44.27 -4.93
N SER A 175 -8.60 -44.72 -5.76
CA SER A 175 -10.06 -44.66 -5.76
C SER A 175 -10.84 -45.22 -4.55
N SER A 176 -12.11 -44.79 -4.47
CA SER A 176 -13.34 -45.64 -4.38
C SER A 176 -14.38 -45.33 -3.27
N VAL A 177 -15.61 -45.11 -3.75
CA VAL A 177 -16.94 -45.57 -3.27
C VAL A 177 -17.69 -44.79 -2.16
N ARG A 178 -18.88 -44.30 -2.57
CA ARG A 178 -20.00 -43.76 -1.78
C ARG A 178 -20.84 -44.87 -1.11
N PRO A 179 -21.60 -44.50 -0.07
CA PRO A 179 -23.00 -44.95 0.05
C PRO A 179 -23.99 -43.79 0.29
N THR A 180 -25.25 -44.07 -0.08
CA THR A 180 -26.39 -43.16 -0.22
C THR A 180 -27.38 -43.19 0.96
N HIS A 181 -28.08 -42.05 1.13
CA HIS A 181 -29.37 -41.75 1.81
C HIS A 181 -29.36 -41.39 3.31
N PRO A 182 -30.34 -40.60 3.84
CA PRO A 182 -31.55 -40.02 3.21
C PRO A 182 -31.70 -38.48 3.38
N LEU A 183 -32.74 -37.94 2.72
CA LEU A 183 -33.28 -36.57 2.75
C LEU A 183 -32.98 -35.73 4.01
N ASP A 184 -32.04 -34.81 3.88
CA ASP A 184 -31.99 -33.57 4.65
C ASP A 184 -32.16 -32.41 3.67
N THR A 185 -32.99 -31.43 4.05
CA THR A 185 -33.06 -30.10 3.42
C THR A 185 -31.66 -29.60 3.12
N PRO A 186 -31.35 -29.06 1.93
CA PRO A 186 -29.99 -28.68 1.61
C PRO A 186 -29.57 -27.58 2.58
N GLU A 187 -28.75 -27.96 3.56
CA GLU A 187 -27.79 -27.06 4.18
C GLU A 187 -27.09 -26.40 3.01
N ARG A 188 -27.46 -25.13 2.75
CA ARG A 188 -26.84 -24.31 1.73
C ARG A 188 -25.38 -24.23 2.16
N SER A 189 -24.53 -25.00 1.48
CA SER A 189 -23.08 -25.03 1.71
C SER A 189 -22.59 -23.60 1.91
N ALA A 190 -21.73 -23.39 2.91
CA ALA A 190 -21.17 -22.08 3.22
C ALA A 190 -20.80 -21.34 1.93
N GLY A 191 -21.50 -20.23 1.68
CA GLY A 191 -21.47 -19.56 0.40
C GLY A 191 -20.06 -19.14 0.00
N THR A 192 -19.71 -19.31 -1.27
CA THR A 192 -18.40 -18.91 -1.78
C THR A 192 -18.35 -17.39 -1.92
N MET A 193 -17.16 -16.80 -2.05
CA MET A 193 -17.07 -15.36 -2.33
C MET A 193 -17.65 -14.99 -3.70
N PHE A 194 -17.68 -15.93 -4.65
CA PHE A 194 -18.15 -15.72 -6.02
C PHE A 194 -19.62 -16.06 -6.23
N ASP A 195 -20.39 -16.34 -5.16
CA ASP A 195 -21.82 -16.64 -5.28
C ASP A 195 -22.59 -15.50 -5.99
N ALA A 196 -22.15 -14.25 -5.81
CA ALA A 196 -22.72 -13.11 -6.52
C ALA A 196 -22.59 -13.27 -8.05
N CYS A 197 -21.44 -13.73 -8.54
CA CYS A 197 -21.21 -13.99 -9.96
C CYS A 197 -22.17 -15.05 -10.51
N LEU A 198 -22.42 -16.10 -9.73
CA LEU A 198 -23.35 -17.19 -10.12
C LEU A 198 -24.79 -16.69 -10.21
N VAL A 199 -25.21 -15.85 -9.26
CA VAL A 199 -26.54 -15.22 -9.30
C VAL A 199 -26.68 -14.32 -10.53
N LEU A 200 -25.66 -13.51 -10.86
CA LEU A 200 -25.68 -12.66 -12.04
C LEU A 200 -25.76 -13.49 -13.33
N GLU A 201 -25.01 -14.59 -13.41
CA GLU A 201 -25.06 -15.52 -14.53
C GLU A 201 -26.43 -16.17 -14.70
N ASP A 202 -27.01 -16.71 -13.61
CA ASP A 202 -28.33 -17.35 -13.63
C ASP A 202 -29.45 -16.36 -14.04
N ASN A 203 -29.27 -15.07 -13.75
CA ASN A 203 -30.17 -13.98 -14.15
C ASN A 203 -29.80 -13.33 -15.49
N LYS A 204 -28.80 -13.88 -16.21
CA LYS A 204 -28.32 -13.37 -17.51
C LYS A 204 -27.87 -11.91 -17.48
N VAL A 205 -27.33 -11.46 -16.35
CA VAL A 205 -26.73 -10.13 -16.22
C VAL A 205 -25.26 -10.23 -16.60
N PRO A 206 -24.81 -9.59 -17.69
CA PRO A 206 -23.40 -9.57 -18.06
C PRO A 206 -22.55 -8.98 -16.92
N TYR A 207 -21.47 -9.68 -16.58
CA TYR A 207 -20.56 -9.27 -15.53
C TYR A 207 -19.13 -9.65 -15.88
N VAL A 208 -18.18 -8.96 -15.25
CA VAL A 208 -16.77 -9.34 -15.26
C VAL A 208 -16.15 -9.02 -13.91
N ILE A 209 -15.34 -9.94 -13.39
CA ILE A 209 -14.62 -9.75 -12.13
C ILE A 209 -13.54 -8.67 -12.31
N TRP A 210 -13.35 -7.80 -11.31
CA TRP A 210 -12.50 -6.61 -11.42
C TRP A 210 -11.44 -6.50 -10.31
N PHE A 211 -10.53 -5.52 -10.45
CA PHE A 211 -9.42 -5.20 -9.55
C PHE A 211 -8.62 -6.42 -9.07
N GLU A 212 -8.46 -6.62 -7.75
CA GLU A 212 -7.50 -7.55 -7.16
C GLU A 212 -7.74 -8.99 -7.61
N HIS A 213 -8.99 -9.38 -7.79
CA HIS A 213 -9.32 -10.72 -8.27
C HIS A 213 -8.95 -10.90 -9.75
N ALA A 214 -9.16 -9.88 -10.58
CA ALA A 214 -8.73 -9.91 -11.98
C ALA A 214 -7.19 -9.92 -12.07
N LEU A 215 -6.50 -9.16 -11.24
CA LEU A 215 -5.04 -9.21 -11.13
C LEU A 215 -4.56 -10.61 -10.73
N SER A 216 -5.19 -11.19 -9.69
CA SER A 216 -4.81 -12.51 -9.18
C SER A 216 -5.00 -13.60 -10.22
N TYR A 217 -6.08 -13.53 -11.01
CA TYR A 217 -6.32 -14.40 -12.14
C TYR A 217 -5.18 -14.35 -13.18
N HIS A 218 -4.64 -13.15 -13.46
CA HIS A 218 -3.49 -12.95 -14.36
C HIS A 218 -2.12 -13.23 -13.72
N GLY A 219 -2.07 -13.82 -12.53
CA GLY A 219 -0.83 -14.27 -11.89
C GLY A 219 -0.18 -13.26 -10.94
N VAL A 220 -0.82 -12.12 -10.67
CA VAL A 220 -0.35 -11.16 -9.66
C VAL A 220 -0.59 -11.71 -8.25
N ARG A 221 0.42 -11.66 -7.40
CA ARG A 221 0.27 -12.01 -5.97
C ARG A 221 -0.23 -10.81 -5.18
N THR A 222 -1.53 -10.63 -5.15
CA THR A 222 -2.18 -9.55 -4.38
C THR A 222 -3.02 -10.11 -3.24
N VAL A 223 -3.29 -9.26 -2.23
CA VAL A 223 -4.28 -9.57 -1.20
C VAL A 223 -5.62 -9.03 -1.67
N VAL A 224 -6.65 -9.84 -1.49
CA VAL A 224 -8.00 -9.54 -1.94
C VAL A 224 -8.80 -8.93 -0.78
N PHE A 225 -9.48 -7.82 -1.05
CA PHE A 225 -10.34 -7.12 -0.09
C PHE A 225 -11.81 -7.43 -0.36
N ASP A 226 -12.49 -6.56 -1.11
CA ASP A 226 -13.87 -6.74 -1.54
C ASP A 226 -13.91 -7.46 -2.91
N LEU A 227 -15.06 -8.09 -3.23
CA LEU A 227 -15.30 -8.60 -4.58
C LEU A 227 -15.86 -7.47 -5.46
N TYR A 228 -15.01 -6.90 -6.30
CA TYR A 228 -15.41 -5.91 -7.30
C TYR A 228 -15.87 -6.59 -8.59
N ILE A 229 -17.03 -6.16 -9.09
CA ILE A 229 -17.64 -6.69 -10.31
C ILE A 229 -18.05 -5.50 -11.18
N LEU A 230 -17.61 -5.49 -12.44
CA LEU A 230 -18.17 -4.58 -13.44
C LEU A 230 -19.44 -5.22 -14.03
N VAL A 231 -20.48 -4.41 -14.15
CA VAL A 231 -21.76 -4.78 -14.77
C VAL A 231 -22.20 -3.68 -15.74
N SER A 232 -23.03 -4.01 -16.73
CA SER A 232 -23.56 -3.02 -17.68
C SER A 232 -24.66 -2.15 -17.07
N ASP A 233 -25.39 -2.67 -16.06
CA ASP A 233 -26.42 -1.93 -15.31
C ASP A 233 -26.33 -2.28 -13.82
N ILE A 234 -25.84 -1.33 -13.02
CA ILE A 234 -25.67 -1.50 -11.57
C ILE A 234 -27.01 -1.79 -10.88
N ASN A 235 -28.09 -1.12 -11.28
CA ASN A 235 -29.38 -1.24 -10.59
C ASN A 235 -30.01 -2.61 -10.84
N MET A 236 -29.97 -3.09 -12.08
CA MET A 236 -30.46 -4.42 -12.43
C MET A 236 -29.67 -5.52 -11.72
N ALA A 237 -28.34 -5.41 -11.71
CA ALA A 237 -27.47 -6.34 -11.00
C ALA A 237 -27.73 -6.34 -9.48
N ALA A 238 -27.84 -5.16 -8.87
CA ALA A 238 -28.13 -5.01 -7.45
C ALA A 238 -29.50 -5.60 -7.10
N GLN A 239 -30.52 -5.37 -7.93
CA GLN A 239 -31.85 -5.95 -7.74
C GLN A 239 -31.82 -7.48 -7.81
N SER A 240 -31.08 -8.05 -8.77
CA SER A 240 -30.93 -9.51 -8.92
C SER A 240 -30.28 -10.13 -7.68
N LEU A 241 -29.21 -9.51 -7.17
CA LEU A 241 -28.55 -9.95 -5.93
C LEU A 241 -29.45 -9.78 -4.70
N ALA A 242 -30.19 -8.68 -4.61
CA ALA A 242 -31.13 -8.45 -3.51
C ALA A 242 -32.24 -9.51 -3.46
N GLN A 243 -32.78 -9.89 -4.62
CA GLN A 243 -33.74 -10.99 -4.72
C GLN A 243 -33.15 -12.35 -4.31
N ALA A 244 -31.84 -12.54 -4.50
CA ALA A 244 -31.12 -13.73 -4.06
C ALA A 244 -30.69 -13.70 -2.57
N GLY A 245 -30.99 -12.62 -1.84
CA GLY A 245 -30.78 -12.49 -0.40
C GLY A 245 -29.61 -11.57 0.01
N TRP A 246 -28.93 -10.91 -0.93
CA TRP A 246 -27.93 -9.89 -0.58
C TRP A 246 -28.62 -8.66 0.01
N THR A 247 -28.00 -8.05 1.01
CA THR A 247 -28.50 -6.80 1.59
C THR A 247 -27.71 -5.62 1.04
N ILE A 248 -28.39 -4.59 0.54
CA ILE A 248 -27.74 -3.36 0.10
C ILE A 248 -27.10 -2.67 1.33
N ASP A 249 -25.80 -2.43 1.24
CA ASP A 249 -25.05 -1.70 2.24
C ASP A 249 -25.18 -0.19 2.02
N THR A 250 -25.94 0.48 2.88
CA THR A 250 -26.15 1.93 2.83
C THR A 250 -25.08 2.72 3.58
N GLN A 251 -24.00 2.07 4.05
CA GLN A 251 -22.95 2.75 4.79
C GLN A 251 -22.09 3.65 3.90
N SER A 252 -21.97 4.91 4.31
CA SER A 252 -21.04 5.89 3.77
C SER A 252 -19.84 6.08 4.71
N PRO A 253 -18.68 6.55 4.20
CA PRO A 253 -18.37 6.83 2.80
C PRO A 253 -18.13 5.55 1.99
N HIS A 254 -18.42 5.62 0.69
CA HIS A 254 -18.02 4.59 -0.26
C HIS A 254 -16.50 4.58 -0.43
N ARG A 255 -15.95 3.38 -0.67
CA ARG A 255 -14.50 3.19 -0.77
C ARG A 255 -14.13 2.20 -1.87
N ILE A 256 -13.00 2.46 -2.50
CA ILE A 256 -12.28 1.49 -3.33
C ILE A 256 -10.91 1.31 -2.68
N GLY A 257 -10.60 0.07 -2.28
CA GLY A 257 -9.54 -0.16 -1.32
C GLY A 257 -9.74 0.68 -0.05
N ASN A 258 -8.75 1.50 0.29
CA ASN A 258 -8.81 2.36 1.47
C ASN A 258 -9.31 3.78 1.17
N ASP A 259 -9.44 4.15 -0.09
CA ASP A 259 -9.71 5.51 -0.53
C ASP A 259 -11.21 5.78 -0.59
N LYS A 260 -11.64 6.92 -0.05
CA LYS A 260 -13.05 7.34 -0.13
C LYS A 260 -13.30 7.84 -1.54
N VAL A 261 -14.28 7.31 -2.25
CA VAL A 261 -14.56 7.67 -3.64
C VAL A 261 -15.98 8.19 -3.81
N GLN A 262 -16.18 9.09 -4.76
CA GLN A 262 -17.51 9.49 -5.25
C GLN A 262 -17.98 8.67 -6.45
N ALA A 263 -17.11 7.80 -6.99
CA ALA A 263 -17.43 6.91 -8.10
C ALA A 263 -18.73 6.13 -7.83
N PRO A 264 -19.71 6.15 -8.77
CA PRO A 264 -20.95 5.41 -8.65
C PRO A 264 -20.70 3.92 -8.38
N GLN A 265 -21.31 3.41 -7.30
CA GLN A 265 -21.19 2.02 -6.92
C GLN A 265 -22.38 1.58 -6.05
N VAL A 266 -22.68 0.29 -6.07
CA VAL A 266 -23.59 -0.34 -5.09
C VAL A 266 -22.85 -1.43 -4.35
N ARG A 267 -22.84 -1.33 -3.02
CA ARG A 267 -22.21 -2.30 -2.12
C ARG A 267 -23.27 -3.22 -1.55
N LEU A 268 -22.98 -4.51 -1.49
CA LEU A 268 -23.90 -5.51 -0.97
C LEU A 268 -23.20 -6.43 0.03
N ILE A 269 -23.92 -6.77 1.10
CA ILE A 269 -23.53 -7.73 2.12
C ILE A 269 -24.10 -9.11 1.73
N PRO A 270 -23.26 -10.15 1.59
CA PRO A 270 -23.73 -11.49 1.26
C PRO A 270 -24.63 -12.10 2.35
N PRO A 271 -25.63 -12.94 2.01
CA PRO A 271 -26.63 -13.48 2.94
C PRO A 271 -26.08 -14.38 4.07
N ASN A 272 -24.87 -14.93 3.92
CA ASN A 272 -24.31 -15.97 4.81
C ASN A 272 -22.89 -15.64 5.31
N LYS A 273 -22.46 -14.37 5.29
CA LYS A 273 -21.13 -13.99 5.76
C LYS A 273 -21.22 -12.91 6.81
N ASP A 274 -20.46 -13.10 7.90
CA ASP A 274 -20.07 -11.99 8.76
C ASP A 274 -19.41 -10.93 7.87
N ARG A 275 -19.72 -9.65 8.15
CA ARG A 275 -19.64 -8.48 7.26
C ARG A 275 -18.24 -8.11 6.71
N GLU A 276 -17.29 -9.04 6.69
CA GLU A 276 -15.87 -8.80 6.39
C GLU A 276 -15.62 -8.52 4.90
N MET A 277 -16.33 -9.18 3.99
CA MET A 277 -16.15 -8.99 2.54
C MET A 277 -17.46 -8.62 1.87
N LYS A 278 -17.44 -7.51 1.13
CA LYS A 278 -18.60 -7.00 0.40
C LYS A 278 -18.50 -7.33 -1.09
N THR A 279 -19.66 -7.46 -1.72
CA THR A 279 -19.76 -7.43 -3.17
C THR A 279 -19.96 -5.98 -3.59
N VAL A 280 -19.08 -5.45 -4.44
CA VAL A 280 -19.15 -4.07 -4.92
C VAL A 280 -19.41 -4.09 -6.42
N LEU A 281 -20.59 -3.61 -6.80
CA LEU A 281 -20.99 -3.45 -8.18
C LEU A 281 -20.57 -2.07 -8.70
N LEU A 282 -19.94 -2.08 -9.86
CA LEU A 282 -19.44 -0.91 -10.57
C LEU A 282 -19.96 -0.92 -12.00
N ASN A 283 -20.17 0.26 -12.60
CA ASN A 283 -20.63 0.34 -13.99
C ASN A 283 -19.44 0.18 -14.92
N ALA A 284 -19.48 -0.79 -15.82
CA ALA A 284 -18.39 -1.05 -16.75
C ALA A 284 -18.02 0.19 -17.60
N SER A 285 -18.98 1.04 -17.95
CA SER A 285 -18.74 2.27 -18.72
C SER A 285 -17.85 3.27 -17.99
N ASP A 286 -18.04 3.40 -16.67
CA ASP A 286 -17.31 4.36 -15.83
C ASP A 286 -15.85 3.92 -15.68
N TRP A 287 -15.60 2.62 -15.77
CA TRP A 287 -14.28 1.98 -15.74
C TRP A 287 -13.73 1.66 -17.12
N LYS A 288 -14.30 2.27 -18.17
CA LYS A 288 -13.79 2.23 -19.55
C LYS A 288 -13.65 0.81 -20.13
N PHE A 289 -14.37 -0.15 -19.55
CA PHE A 289 -14.38 -1.53 -19.98
C PHE A 289 -15.64 -1.79 -20.83
N PRO A 290 -15.49 -2.19 -22.11
CA PRO A 290 -16.64 -2.38 -22.98
C PRO A 290 -17.35 -3.69 -22.66
N LEU A 291 -18.22 -3.70 -21.63
CA LEU A 291 -19.02 -4.87 -21.27
C LEU A 291 -20.35 -4.89 -22.02
N THR A 292 -20.38 -5.71 -23.07
CA THR A 292 -21.51 -5.95 -23.96
C THR A 292 -21.76 -7.46 -24.06
N ALA A 293 -22.86 -7.87 -24.69
CA ALA A 293 -23.17 -9.29 -24.89
C ALA A 293 -22.10 -10.04 -25.71
N ASP A 294 -21.40 -9.34 -26.61
CA ASP A 294 -20.39 -9.91 -27.51
C ASP A 294 -18.95 -9.71 -27.02
N THR A 295 -18.78 -9.15 -25.82
CA THR A 295 -17.45 -8.92 -25.26
C THR A 295 -16.75 -10.25 -25.01
N LEU A 296 -15.57 -10.41 -25.61
CA LEU A 296 -14.73 -11.58 -25.38
C LEU A 296 -14.18 -11.52 -23.95
N LEU A 297 -14.67 -12.42 -23.10
CA LEU A 297 -14.21 -12.59 -21.72
C LEU A 297 -13.45 -13.90 -21.60
N GLU A 298 -12.45 -13.92 -20.74
CA GLU A 298 -11.80 -15.17 -20.34
C GLU A 298 -12.69 -15.89 -19.33
N ARG A 299 -12.78 -17.21 -19.46
CA ARG A 299 -13.63 -18.06 -18.64
C ARG A 299 -12.76 -19.08 -17.94
N ALA A 300 -12.84 -19.13 -16.62
CA ALA A 300 -11.97 -19.99 -15.83
C ALA A 300 -12.68 -20.54 -14.60
N LEU A 301 -12.39 -21.80 -14.28
CA LEU A 301 -12.78 -22.42 -13.01
C LEU A 301 -11.95 -21.82 -11.88
N THR A 302 -12.58 -21.58 -10.75
CA THR A 302 -11.87 -21.20 -9.52
C THR A 302 -11.91 -22.35 -8.52
N ARG A 303 -11.00 -22.34 -7.53
CA ARG A 303 -10.98 -23.40 -6.50
C ARG A 303 -12.25 -23.38 -5.65
N GLU A 304 -12.80 -22.18 -5.47
CA GLU A 304 -14.01 -21.91 -4.72
C GLU A 304 -15.26 -22.38 -5.48
N VAL A 305 -15.24 -22.30 -6.81
CA VAL A 305 -16.35 -22.71 -7.68
C VAL A 305 -15.85 -23.67 -8.78
N PRO A 306 -15.58 -24.94 -8.45
CA PRO A 306 -14.93 -25.88 -9.36
C PRO A 306 -15.85 -26.35 -10.51
N ASP A 307 -17.17 -26.16 -10.38
CA ASP A 307 -18.15 -26.68 -11.33
C ASP A 307 -18.68 -25.62 -12.31
N ARG A 308 -18.25 -24.36 -12.18
CA ARG A 308 -18.67 -23.27 -13.06
C ARG A 308 -17.53 -22.32 -13.37
N GLU A 309 -17.47 -21.90 -14.63
CA GLU A 309 -16.49 -20.92 -15.08
C GLU A 309 -16.96 -19.51 -14.74
N LEU A 310 -16.04 -18.69 -14.22
CA LEU A 310 -16.29 -17.28 -13.96
C LEU A 310 -15.71 -16.41 -15.09
N SER A 311 -16.32 -15.26 -15.31
CA SER A 311 -15.88 -14.28 -16.31
C SER A 311 -14.80 -13.34 -15.77
N PHE A 312 -13.64 -13.34 -16.43
CA PHE A 312 -12.51 -12.45 -16.20
C PHE A 312 -12.21 -11.59 -17.44
N PRO A 313 -11.65 -10.38 -17.26
CA PRO A 313 -11.26 -9.56 -18.39
C PRO A 313 -10.01 -10.16 -19.03
N PRO A 314 -9.92 -10.22 -20.38
CA PRO A 314 -8.67 -10.60 -21.02
C PRO A 314 -7.57 -9.61 -20.65
N LEU A 315 -6.32 -10.09 -20.54
CA LEU A 315 -5.22 -9.26 -20.04
C LEU A 315 -5.06 -7.91 -20.79
N PRO A 316 -5.11 -7.84 -22.15
CA PRO A 316 -5.07 -6.56 -22.85
C PRO A 316 -6.25 -5.65 -22.51
N GLY A 317 -7.46 -6.22 -22.42
CA GLY A 317 -8.67 -5.48 -22.09
C GLY A 317 -8.67 -4.94 -20.65
N LEU A 318 -8.13 -5.70 -19.70
CA LEU A 318 -7.91 -5.25 -18.32
C LEU A 318 -6.95 -4.08 -18.27
N LEU A 319 -5.78 -4.20 -18.91
CA LEU A 319 -4.77 -3.15 -18.91
C LEU A 319 -5.28 -1.88 -19.59
N ASP A 320 -5.92 -2.01 -20.75
CA ASP A 320 -6.50 -0.87 -21.48
C ASP A 320 -7.52 -0.10 -20.65
N ALA A 321 -8.41 -0.82 -19.95
CA ALA A 321 -9.43 -0.20 -19.11
C ALA A 321 -8.83 0.43 -17.84
N LEU A 322 -7.80 -0.16 -17.22
CA LEU A 322 -7.08 0.44 -16.10
C LEU A 322 -6.34 1.72 -16.51
N VAL A 323 -5.63 1.69 -17.64
CA VAL A 323 -4.90 2.86 -18.18
C VAL A 323 -5.87 3.98 -18.55
N GLU A 324 -6.96 3.68 -19.26
CA GLU A 324 -7.95 4.68 -19.63
C GLU A 324 -8.67 5.25 -18.40
N SER A 325 -9.01 4.41 -17.42
CA SER A 325 -9.60 4.87 -16.16
C SER A 325 -8.63 5.75 -15.38
N TRP A 326 -7.33 5.45 -15.40
CA TRP A 326 -6.32 6.27 -14.74
C TRP A 326 -6.14 7.63 -15.43
N PHE A 327 -6.22 7.65 -16.76
CA PHE A 327 -6.17 8.87 -17.55
C PHE A 327 -7.36 9.78 -17.30
N ASP A 328 -8.56 9.27 -17.51
CA ASP A 328 -9.78 10.05 -17.42
C ASP A 328 -10.21 10.31 -15.97
N ASN A 329 -9.68 9.52 -15.02
CA ASN A 329 -9.98 9.52 -13.59
C ASN A 329 -11.49 9.60 -13.27
N PRO A 330 -12.16 8.49 -12.93
CA PRO A 330 -13.59 8.52 -12.62
C PRO A 330 -13.95 9.38 -11.39
N ASP A 331 -12.95 9.84 -10.62
CA ASP A 331 -13.10 10.77 -9.51
C ASP A 331 -11.94 11.79 -9.53
N GLU A 332 -12.04 12.82 -10.40
CA GLU A 332 -10.97 13.77 -10.74
C GLU A 332 -10.22 14.39 -9.55
N GLN A 333 -10.86 14.52 -8.38
CA GLN A 333 -10.32 15.17 -7.19
C GLN A 333 -9.68 14.18 -6.20
N ASN A 334 -9.59 12.90 -6.58
CA ASN A 334 -9.22 11.81 -5.69
C ASN A 334 -7.86 11.20 -6.05
N ASP A 335 -6.81 11.83 -5.52
CA ASP A 335 -5.43 11.35 -5.66
C ASP A 335 -5.25 9.91 -5.18
N GLY A 336 -6.03 9.49 -4.17
CA GLY A 336 -6.00 8.13 -3.62
C GLY A 336 -6.45 7.09 -4.64
N LEU A 337 -7.58 7.32 -5.31
CA LEU A 337 -8.05 6.42 -6.37
C LEU A 337 -7.09 6.37 -7.56
N GLN A 338 -6.54 7.52 -7.93
CA GLN A 338 -5.56 7.59 -9.02
C GLN A 338 -4.29 6.77 -8.68
N LEU A 339 -3.81 6.86 -7.44
CA LEU A 339 -2.70 6.04 -6.97
C LEU A 339 -3.08 4.55 -6.93
N HIS A 340 -4.29 4.22 -6.49
CA HIS A 340 -4.78 2.85 -6.49
C HIS A 340 -4.75 2.25 -7.90
N LEU A 341 -5.27 2.96 -8.91
CA LEU A 341 -5.21 2.51 -10.31
C LEU A 341 -3.77 2.35 -10.82
N ALA A 342 -2.88 3.30 -10.49
CA ALA A 342 -1.46 3.21 -10.82
C ALA A 342 -0.80 1.95 -10.24
N VAL A 343 -1.13 1.60 -9.01
CA VAL A 343 -0.65 0.37 -8.36
C VAL A 343 -1.18 -0.87 -9.06
N GLN A 344 -2.46 -0.89 -9.47
CA GLN A 344 -3.06 -2.06 -10.11
C GLN A 344 -2.34 -2.43 -11.42
N PHE A 345 -2.16 -1.48 -12.34
CA PHE A 345 -1.41 -1.78 -13.57
C PHE A 345 0.09 -1.91 -13.33
N GLY A 346 0.65 -1.25 -12.31
CA GLY A 346 2.05 -1.46 -11.93
C GLY A 346 2.33 -2.89 -11.49
N TYR A 347 1.42 -3.50 -10.74
CA TYR A 347 1.51 -4.92 -10.43
C TYR A 347 1.43 -5.81 -11.67
N LEU A 348 0.61 -5.47 -12.66
CA LEU A 348 0.60 -6.21 -13.91
C LEU A 348 1.98 -6.19 -14.58
N TYR A 349 2.59 -5.01 -14.77
CA TYR A 349 3.92 -4.89 -15.39
C TYR A 349 5.03 -5.60 -14.62
N GLU A 350 4.95 -5.61 -13.28
CA GLU A 350 5.95 -6.28 -12.45
C GLU A 350 5.85 -7.81 -12.55
N TYR A 351 4.63 -8.35 -12.43
CA TYR A 351 4.41 -9.79 -12.22
C TYR A 351 4.08 -10.57 -13.49
N VAL A 352 3.48 -9.95 -14.50
CA VAL A 352 2.94 -10.66 -15.67
C VAL A 352 3.97 -10.66 -16.81
N PRO A 353 4.58 -11.81 -17.17
CA PRO A 353 5.68 -11.85 -18.13
C PRO A 353 5.31 -11.34 -19.52
N ALA A 354 4.07 -11.56 -19.97
CA ALA A 354 3.60 -11.09 -21.26
C ALA A 354 3.72 -9.56 -21.42
N LEU A 355 3.57 -8.79 -20.33
CA LEU A 355 3.71 -7.33 -20.37
C LEU A 355 5.15 -6.84 -20.46
N LYS A 356 6.13 -7.74 -20.43
CA LYS A 356 7.56 -7.41 -20.66
C LYS A 356 7.92 -7.53 -22.14
N GLU A 357 7.02 -8.05 -22.95
CA GLU A 357 7.22 -8.23 -24.39
C GLU A 357 6.64 -7.07 -25.18
N ARG A 358 7.44 -6.48 -26.05
CA ARG A 358 7.01 -5.38 -26.92
C ARG A 358 5.84 -5.75 -27.84
N SER A 359 5.76 -7.02 -28.27
CA SER A 359 4.68 -7.57 -29.10
C SER A 359 3.32 -7.53 -28.40
N PHE A 360 3.28 -7.45 -27.06
CA PHE A 360 2.02 -7.36 -26.33
C PHE A 360 1.17 -6.15 -26.76
N ALA A 361 1.83 -5.03 -27.11
CA ALA A 361 1.15 -3.83 -27.58
C ALA A 361 0.21 -4.08 -28.78
N GLU A 362 0.48 -5.09 -29.61
CA GLU A 362 -0.37 -5.42 -30.77
C GLU A 362 -1.78 -5.84 -30.38
N GLN A 363 -1.97 -6.33 -29.14
CA GLN A 363 -3.24 -6.76 -28.58
C GLN A 363 -3.99 -5.63 -27.85
N MET A 364 -3.30 -4.52 -27.57
CA MET A 364 -3.87 -3.34 -26.91
C MET A 364 -4.52 -2.39 -27.93
N LYS A 365 -5.41 -1.53 -27.42
CA LYS A 365 -5.89 -0.35 -28.14
C LYS A 365 -4.73 0.45 -28.72
N TYR A 366 -4.90 0.92 -29.95
CA TYR A 366 -3.85 1.61 -30.70
C TYR A 366 -3.31 2.81 -29.91
N GLU A 367 -4.17 3.63 -29.32
CA GLU A 367 -3.77 4.82 -28.56
C GLU A 367 -3.02 4.53 -27.25
N HIS A 368 -3.04 3.29 -26.73
CA HIS A 368 -2.35 2.91 -25.50
C HIS A 368 -1.00 2.21 -25.75
N ARG A 369 -0.68 1.90 -27.01
CA ARG A 369 0.58 1.20 -27.33
C ARG A 369 1.80 2.04 -26.98
N GLN A 370 1.71 3.36 -27.12
CA GLN A 370 2.80 4.26 -26.77
C GLN A 370 3.09 4.25 -25.27
N PHE A 371 2.05 4.30 -24.42
CA PHE A 371 2.17 4.09 -22.98
C PHE A 371 2.94 2.81 -22.66
N HIS A 372 2.61 1.70 -23.33
CA HIS A 372 3.32 0.43 -23.14
C HIS A 372 4.80 0.51 -23.55
N PHE A 373 5.10 1.11 -24.71
CA PHE A 373 6.48 1.30 -25.16
C PHE A 373 7.30 2.19 -24.23
N ASP A 374 6.67 3.21 -23.64
CA ASP A 374 7.33 4.13 -22.71
C ASP A 374 7.60 3.49 -21.35
N VAL A 375 6.67 2.66 -20.86
CA VAL A 375 6.93 1.78 -19.69
C VAL A 375 8.13 0.87 -19.96
N LEU A 376 8.16 0.19 -21.11
CA LEU A 376 9.27 -0.72 -21.46
C LEU A 376 10.60 0.01 -21.69
N SER A 377 10.56 1.29 -22.07
CA SER A 377 11.72 2.16 -22.19
C SER A 377 12.27 2.62 -20.83
N GLY A 378 11.63 2.20 -19.73
CA GLY A 378 12.05 2.49 -18.36
C GLY A 378 11.56 3.85 -17.87
N MET A 379 10.50 4.42 -18.46
CA MET A 379 9.83 5.56 -17.86
C MET A 379 9.10 5.14 -16.58
N GLN A 380 9.13 6.02 -15.58
CA GLN A 380 8.48 5.84 -14.30
C GLN A 380 6.98 6.14 -14.43
N PHE A 381 6.24 5.07 -14.71
CA PHE A 381 4.80 5.09 -14.83
C PHE A 381 4.05 5.22 -13.49
N GLY A 382 2.75 5.47 -13.58
CA GLY A 382 1.90 5.64 -12.39
C GLY A 382 2.12 6.96 -11.65
N THR A 383 2.88 7.89 -12.23
CA THR A 383 3.19 9.21 -11.67
C THR A 383 2.42 10.32 -12.40
N ILE A 384 2.23 11.47 -11.75
CA ILE A 384 1.60 12.64 -12.38
C ILE A 384 2.40 13.15 -13.60
N PRO A 385 3.75 13.28 -13.54
CA PRO A 385 4.54 13.66 -14.71
C PRO A 385 4.32 12.71 -15.90
N PHE A 386 4.33 11.40 -15.65
CA PHE A 386 4.07 10.41 -16.69
C PHE A 386 2.64 10.52 -17.25
N LYS A 387 1.63 10.72 -16.39
CA LYS A 387 0.25 10.95 -16.84
C LYS A 387 0.15 12.14 -17.79
N ASN A 388 0.72 13.28 -17.38
CA ASN A 388 0.65 14.53 -18.13
C ASN A 388 1.41 14.44 -19.47
N HIS A 389 2.42 13.58 -19.54
CA HIS A 389 3.16 13.28 -20.76
C HIS A 389 2.36 12.37 -21.71
N GLU A 390 1.80 11.27 -21.20
CA GLU A 390 1.11 10.27 -22.01
C GLU A 390 -0.28 10.70 -22.50
N LEU A 391 -1.02 11.49 -21.70
CA LEU A 391 -2.37 11.97 -22.06
C LEU A 391 -2.44 12.65 -23.44
N PRO A 392 -1.65 13.71 -23.72
CA PRO A 392 -1.68 14.38 -25.02
C PRO A 392 -1.19 13.46 -26.16
N ILE A 393 -0.32 12.49 -25.88
CA ILE A 393 0.14 11.51 -26.87
C ILE A 393 -0.99 10.55 -27.25
N ARG A 394 -1.72 10.01 -26.26
CA ARG A 394 -2.93 9.19 -26.48
C ARG A 394 -3.93 9.95 -27.35
N ASP A 395 -4.21 11.20 -27.02
CA ASP A 395 -5.17 12.02 -27.76
C ASP A 395 -4.69 12.32 -29.19
N ALA A 396 -3.40 12.56 -29.39
CA ALA A 396 -2.81 12.75 -30.71
C ALA A 396 -2.79 11.46 -31.55
N LEU A 397 -2.58 10.28 -30.93
CA LEU A 397 -2.72 8.98 -31.59
C LEU A 397 -4.15 8.74 -32.08
N ARG A 398 -5.15 9.07 -31.27
CA ARG A 398 -6.58 8.99 -31.66
C ARG A 398 -6.91 9.88 -32.86
N GLN A 399 -6.26 11.04 -32.95
CA GLN A 399 -6.42 12.00 -34.05
C GLN A 399 -5.55 11.65 -35.28
N GLY A 400 -4.65 10.68 -35.17
CA GLY A 400 -3.69 10.35 -36.23
C GLY A 400 -2.60 11.41 -36.44
N THR A 401 -2.38 12.30 -35.46
CA THR A 401 -1.38 13.38 -35.52
C THR A 401 -0.05 13.01 -34.85
N TYR A 402 0.02 11.82 -34.25
CA TYR A 402 1.23 11.26 -33.65
C TYR A 402 1.57 9.90 -34.26
N GLN A 403 2.86 9.67 -34.51
CA GLN A 403 3.38 8.38 -34.96
C GLN A 403 4.06 7.68 -33.79
N MET A 404 3.72 6.40 -33.56
CA MET A 404 4.35 5.58 -32.53
C MET A 404 5.86 5.55 -32.64
N ARG A 405 6.53 5.53 -31.49
CA ARG A 405 7.98 5.51 -31.34
C ARG A 405 8.39 4.44 -30.34
N ASP A 406 9.67 4.09 -30.36
CA ASP A 406 10.22 3.17 -29.35
C ASP A 406 10.17 3.76 -27.94
N CYS A 407 10.43 5.07 -27.85
CA CYS A 407 10.32 5.90 -26.64
C CYS A 407 9.84 7.29 -27.09
N SER A 408 8.88 7.87 -26.40
CA SER A 408 8.27 9.16 -26.74
C SER A 408 9.02 10.37 -26.20
N ALA A 409 9.95 10.17 -25.25
CA ALA A 409 10.75 11.23 -24.64
C ALA A 409 12.25 10.88 -24.58
N SER A 410 13.10 11.89 -24.78
CA SER A 410 14.54 11.76 -24.53
C SER A 410 14.81 11.71 -23.02
N ARG A 411 15.77 10.87 -22.60
CA ARG A 411 16.10 10.71 -21.18
C ARG A 411 16.77 11.96 -20.59
N GLU A 412 17.57 12.63 -21.39
CA GLU A 412 18.35 13.81 -20.99
C GLU A 412 17.45 15.04 -20.75
N GLU A 413 16.44 15.25 -21.60
CA GLU A 413 15.56 16.43 -21.49
C GLU A 413 14.39 16.19 -20.53
N ASN A 414 14.04 14.92 -20.28
CA ASN A 414 12.86 14.55 -19.50
C ASN A 414 13.21 13.68 -18.29
N ILE A 415 14.26 14.06 -17.55
CA ILE A 415 14.79 13.27 -16.43
C ILE A 415 13.68 12.88 -15.44
N ARG A 416 12.70 13.75 -15.17
CA ARG A 416 11.56 13.46 -14.28
C ARG A 416 10.67 12.30 -14.72
N LEU A 417 10.67 11.95 -16.01
CA LEU A 417 9.96 10.78 -16.52
C LEU A 417 10.72 9.48 -16.28
N PHE A 418 12.02 9.52 -15.99
CA PHE A 418 12.87 8.34 -15.81
C PHE A 418 13.40 8.20 -14.38
N ASP A 419 13.41 9.30 -13.62
CA ASP A 419 13.85 9.38 -12.24
C ASP A 419 13.00 10.42 -11.50
N ALA A 420 11.99 9.97 -10.75
CA ALA A 420 11.15 10.86 -9.95
C ALA A 420 11.92 11.62 -8.86
N PHE A 421 13.14 11.22 -8.53
CA PHE A 421 13.97 11.89 -7.53
C PHE A 421 14.97 12.88 -8.15
N ALA A 422 15.10 12.91 -9.48
CA ALA A 422 15.97 13.84 -10.15
C ALA A 422 15.53 15.29 -9.90
N GLY A 423 16.41 16.06 -9.24
CA GLY A 423 16.15 17.44 -8.83
C GLY A 423 15.76 17.61 -7.36
N ILE A 424 15.57 16.52 -6.61
CA ILE A 424 15.61 16.56 -5.14
C ILE A 424 17.08 16.49 -4.73
N CYS A 425 17.78 17.63 -4.81
CA CYS A 425 19.11 17.73 -4.21
C CYS A 425 18.95 17.71 -2.70
N ILE A 426 19.43 16.64 -2.06
CA ILE A 426 19.76 16.71 -0.63
C ILE A 426 20.86 17.77 -0.53
N PRO A 427 20.68 18.87 0.21
CA PRO A 427 21.72 19.89 0.33
C PRO A 427 23.02 19.23 0.82
N ASP A 428 24.14 19.61 0.21
CA ASP A 428 25.46 19.16 0.69
C ASP A 428 25.59 19.51 2.18
N PRO A 429 26.12 18.61 3.02
CA PRO A 429 26.38 18.94 4.41
C PRO A 429 27.26 20.19 4.46
N PRO A 430 27.03 21.12 5.40
CA PRO A 430 27.81 22.34 5.49
C PRO A 430 29.30 21.99 5.56
N VAL A 431 30.09 22.53 4.63
CA VAL A 431 31.54 22.34 4.61
C VAL A 431 32.08 22.94 5.89
N ASP A 432 32.57 22.08 6.79
CA ASP A 432 33.17 22.50 8.04
C ASP A 432 34.49 23.23 7.74
N GLN A 433 34.46 24.57 7.81
CA GLN A 433 35.63 25.43 7.61
C GLN A 433 36.55 25.47 8.83
N SER A 434 36.32 24.66 9.87
CA SER A 434 37.04 24.78 11.15
C SER A 434 38.38 24.04 11.22
N ILE A 435 38.87 23.41 10.14
CA ILE A 435 40.22 22.81 10.12
C ILE A 435 41.19 23.70 9.34
N GLU A 436 41.43 24.91 9.86
CA GLU A 436 42.73 25.57 9.66
C GLU A 436 43.71 24.95 10.67
N TYR A 437 44.58 24.06 10.17
CA TYR A 437 45.71 23.54 10.93
C TYR A 437 46.61 24.71 11.40
N GLN A 438 46.62 24.98 12.70
CA GLN A 438 47.72 25.68 13.39
C GLN A 438 48.61 24.67 14.10
#